data_AF-A0A2G9TJD0-F1
#
_entry.id   AF-A0A2G9TJD0-F1
#
_cell.length_a   1.000
_cell.length_b   1.000
_cell.length_c   1.000
_cell.angle_alpha   90.00
_cell.angle_beta   90.00
_cell.angle_gamma   90.00
#
_symmetry.space_group_name_H-M   'P 1'
#
loop_
_entity.id
_entity.type
_entity.pdbx_description
1 polymer ?
#
loop_
_entity_poly.entity_id
_entity_poly.type
_entity_poly.pdbx_seq_one_letter_code
_entity_poly.pdbx_strand_id
1 'polypeptide(L)'
;QIHVMASVLSSFFSRDPKSQFPYELPQGSGTYYNGLNFADSFKKVDNTFYLVTEKCKPLSVYLEDMPLNGAQKEFVVSWGLFRVMNALKFLHEANLSHENVRRSIYVTAGGDWKLAGFDRVTQFSSPRSDLNQLAILLWEVFNGFKEGITKAEAPGRMPQKLHDLYKKMATPAAARTSVSDLIKECRERGGFFKNKFVDTLLFLEEFQLKESNEKQPFFVHLRENLDIFPDDIAKYKILPKIIQ
;
A
#
# COMPACT_ATOMS: atom_id res chain seq x y z
N GLN A 1 -8.28 -2.82 -26.75
CA GLN A 1 -7.96 -1.46 -26.28
C GLN A 1 -7.86 -1.52 -24.76
N ILE A 2 -6.70 -1.19 -24.20
CA ILE A 2 -6.40 -1.32 -22.78
C ILE A 2 -7.16 -0.20 -22.05
N HIS A 3 -8.22 -0.55 -21.32
CA HIS A 3 -8.90 0.40 -20.43
C HIS A 3 -7.94 0.75 -19.29
N VAL A 4 -7.33 1.94 -19.37
CA VAL A 4 -6.71 2.61 -18.24
C VAL A 4 -7.86 3.05 -17.33
N MET A 5 -8.26 2.19 -16.38
CA MET A 5 -9.23 2.58 -15.36
C MET A 5 -8.52 3.32 -14.22
N ALA A 6 -8.66 4.63 -14.25
CA ALA A 6 -8.45 5.49 -13.10
C ALA A 6 -9.65 5.33 -12.17
N SER A 7 -9.42 4.88 -10.93
CA SER A 7 -10.41 4.96 -9.86
C SER A 7 -9.71 5.46 -8.62
N VAL A 8 -9.78 6.77 -8.40
CA VAL A 8 -9.52 7.36 -7.10
C VAL A 8 -10.69 8.32 -6.82
N LEU A 9 -11.28 8.17 -5.63
CA LEU A 9 -12.32 8.99 -4.99
C LEU A 9 -13.60 9.31 -5.81
N SER A 10 -14.64 8.49 -5.67
CA SER A 10 -16.00 8.86 -6.15
C SER A 10 -17.16 8.71 -5.17
N SER A 11 -16.97 8.60 -3.84
CA SER A 11 -18.18 8.70 -2.99
C SER A 11 -18.02 9.27 -1.59
N PHE A 12 -17.27 10.36 -1.45
CA PHE A 12 -17.44 11.17 -0.24
C PHE A 12 -18.63 12.14 -0.27
N PHE A 13 -19.33 12.32 -1.39
CA PHE A 13 -20.36 13.37 -1.48
C PHE A 13 -21.62 12.89 -2.18
N SER A 14 -22.43 12.13 -1.46
CA SER A 14 -23.86 12.04 -1.77
C SER A 14 -24.64 12.19 -0.47
N ARG A 15 -24.94 13.46 -0.17
CA ARG A 15 -26.18 13.99 0.44
C ARG A 15 -25.89 15.08 1.47
N ASP A 16 -25.44 16.24 1.01
CA ASP A 16 -25.96 17.52 1.51
C ASP A 16 -25.74 18.61 0.45
N PRO A 17 -26.80 19.16 -0.19
CA PRO A 17 -26.67 20.29 -1.10
C PRO A 17 -26.26 21.61 -0.42
N LYS A 18 -26.17 21.64 0.92
CA LYS A 18 -25.83 22.84 1.71
C LYS A 18 -24.52 22.73 2.50
N SER A 19 -23.74 21.67 2.35
CA SER A 19 -22.44 21.57 3.03
C SER A 19 -21.45 22.56 2.40
N GLN A 20 -21.27 23.72 3.03
CA GLN A 20 -20.07 24.52 2.84
C GLN A 20 -18.91 23.79 3.53
N PHE A 21 -17.90 23.41 2.75
CA PHE A 21 -16.66 22.85 3.29
C PHE A 21 -15.96 23.90 4.16
N PRO A 22 -15.36 23.51 5.29
CA PRO A 22 -14.47 24.40 6.04
C PRO A 22 -13.13 24.66 5.34
N TYR A 23 -12.79 23.94 4.26
CA TYR A 23 -11.53 24.08 3.51
C TYR A 23 -11.72 23.83 2.01
N GLU A 24 -11.06 24.63 1.17
CA GLU A 24 -11.07 24.45 -0.28
C GLU A 24 -10.26 23.21 -0.71
N LEU A 25 -10.82 22.39 -1.61
CA LEU A 25 -10.06 21.34 -2.29
C LEU A 25 -8.96 22.01 -3.12
N PRO A 26 -7.69 21.59 -2.99
CA PRO A 26 -6.60 22.19 -3.74
C PRO A 26 -6.86 22.11 -5.24
N GLN A 27 -6.97 23.27 -5.91
CA GLN A 27 -7.06 23.34 -7.36
C GLN A 27 -5.66 23.59 -7.92
N GLY A 28 -5.19 22.70 -8.78
CA GLY A 28 -3.92 22.86 -9.47
C GLY A 28 -3.14 21.56 -9.63
N SER A 29 -2.45 21.47 -10.76
CA SER A 29 -1.63 20.32 -11.09
C SER A 29 -0.41 20.17 -10.19
N GLY A 30 -0.19 18.97 -9.65
CA GLY A 30 0.98 18.66 -8.82
C GLY A 30 0.77 18.95 -7.33
N THR A 31 -0.47 18.89 -6.85
CA THR A 31 -0.77 19.04 -5.42
C THR A 31 -0.42 17.76 -4.66
N TYR A 32 0.51 17.89 -3.71
CA TYR A 32 0.91 16.81 -2.82
C TYR A 32 0.11 16.91 -1.52
N TYR A 33 -0.67 15.88 -1.21
CA TYR A 33 -1.40 15.79 0.06
C TYR A 33 -1.19 14.40 0.67
N ASN A 34 -0.60 14.36 1.86
CA ASN A 34 -0.39 13.13 2.65
C ASN A 34 0.27 11.97 1.87
N GLY A 35 1.27 12.25 1.03
CA GLY A 35 2.04 11.24 0.30
C GLY A 35 1.38 10.72 -0.99
N LEU A 36 0.26 11.33 -1.41
CA LEU A 36 -0.38 11.11 -2.71
C LEU A 36 -0.18 12.35 -3.59
N ASN A 37 0.21 12.12 -4.84
CA ASN A 37 0.35 13.17 -5.85
C ASN A 37 -0.94 13.25 -6.68
N PHE A 38 -1.63 14.39 -6.57
CA PHE A 38 -2.81 14.71 -7.35
C PHE A 38 -2.39 15.45 -8.61
N ALA A 39 -2.62 14.84 -9.77
CA ALA A 39 -2.17 15.40 -11.04
C ALA A 39 -3.12 16.49 -11.54
N ASP A 40 -4.43 16.26 -11.51
CA ASP A 40 -5.46 17.28 -11.75
C ASP A 40 -6.84 16.75 -11.30
N SER A 41 -7.75 17.64 -10.92
CA SER A 41 -9.16 17.30 -10.69
C SER A 41 -10.02 18.25 -11.50
N PHE A 42 -10.72 17.73 -12.50
CA PHE A 42 -11.56 18.53 -13.38
C PHE A 42 -13.03 18.13 -13.23
N LYS A 43 -13.89 19.14 -13.05
CA LYS A 43 -15.33 18.97 -13.23
C LYS A 43 -15.62 19.10 -14.72
N LYS A 44 -15.87 17.99 -15.41
CA LYS A 44 -16.43 18.07 -16.77
C LYS A 44 -17.95 18.18 -16.69
N VAL A 45 -18.52 18.90 -17.65
CA VAL A 45 -19.95 18.92 -17.97
C VAL A 45 -20.46 17.47 -18.03
N ASP A 46 -21.67 17.21 -17.53
CA ASP A 46 -22.33 15.88 -17.38
C ASP A 46 -22.10 15.11 -16.05
N ASN A 47 -22.04 15.84 -14.93
CA ASN A 47 -22.17 15.28 -13.57
C ASN A 47 -21.17 14.15 -13.20
N THR A 48 -20.06 14.04 -13.93
CA THR A 48 -19.04 13.01 -13.76
C THR A 48 -17.75 13.64 -13.24
N PHE A 49 -17.25 13.15 -12.11
CA PHE A 49 -15.99 13.57 -11.51
C PHE A 49 -14.86 12.63 -11.97
N TYR A 50 -13.77 13.21 -12.45
CA TYR A 50 -12.57 12.47 -12.81
C TYR A 50 -11.44 12.86 -11.87
N LEU A 51 -10.72 11.86 -11.35
CA LEU A 51 -9.50 12.08 -10.57
C LEU A 51 -8.31 11.54 -11.34
N VAL A 52 -7.32 12.39 -11.58
CA VAL A 52 -6.07 12.02 -12.25
C VAL A 52 -5.00 11.77 -11.19
N THR A 53 -4.47 10.55 -11.19
CA THR A 53 -3.38 10.13 -10.30
C THR A 53 -2.18 9.63 -11.09
N GLU A 54 -1.09 9.32 -10.40
CA GLU A 54 0.02 8.58 -11.00
C GLU A 54 -0.46 7.25 -11.62
N LYS A 55 0.27 6.79 -12.65
CA LYS A 55 -0.01 5.53 -13.33
C LYS A 55 0.22 4.37 -12.36
N CYS A 56 -0.80 3.54 -12.18
CA CYS A 56 -0.75 2.34 -11.36
C CYS A 56 -1.50 1.17 -12.03
N LYS A 57 -1.29 -0.03 -11.51
CA LYS A 57 -2.00 -1.25 -11.90
C LYS A 57 -2.69 -1.88 -10.68
N PRO A 58 -3.82 -2.59 -10.82
CA PRO A 58 -4.33 -3.42 -9.74
C PRO A 58 -3.27 -4.41 -9.25
N LEU A 59 -3.25 -4.69 -7.94
CA LEU A 59 -2.24 -5.57 -7.35
C LEU A 59 -2.17 -6.96 -8.00
N SER A 60 -3.32 -7.56 -8.32
CA SER A 60 -3.38 -8.88 -8.97
C SER A 60 -2.66 -8.87 -10.31
N VAL A 61 -2.97 -7.88 -11.15
CA VAL A 61 -2.33 -7.69 -12.46
C VAL A 61 -0.82 -7.45 -12.32
N TYR A 62 -0.41 -6.63 -11.36
CA TYR A 62 1.01 -6.37 -11.10
C TYR A 62 1.77 -7.66 -10.72
N LEU A 63 1.20 -8.49 -9.84
CA LEU A 63 1.85 -9.74 -9.40
C LEU A 63 1.83 -10.84 -10.46
N GLU A 64 0.87 -10.81 -11.40
CA GLU A 64 0.81 -11.71 -12.55
C GLU A 64 1.82 -11.32 -13.65
N ASP A 65 1.95 -10.02 -13.92
CA ASP A 65 2.86 -9.49 -14.94
C ASP A 65 4.34 -9.58 -14.54
N MET A 66 4.64 -9.65 -13.23
CA MET A 66 6.00 -9.58 -12.71
C MET A 66 6.65 -10.97 -12.60
N PRO A 67 7.78 -11.23 -13.27
CA PRO A 67 8.52 -12.48 -13.14
C PRO A 67 9.31 -12.52 -11.82
N LEU A 68 8.61 -12.76 -10.71
CA LEU A 68 9.22 -12.84 -9.38
C LEU A 68 9.58 -14.29 -9.04
N ASN A 69 10.81 -14.51 -8.56
CA ASN A 69 11.11 -15.75 -7.84
C ASN A 69 10.47 -15.73 -6.43
N GLY A 70 10.47 -16.87 -5.75
CA GLY A 70 9.82 -17.01 -4.42
C GLY A 70 10.33 -16.00 -3.39
N ALA A 71 11.64 -15.79 -3.31
CA ALA A 71 12.25 -14.85 -2.36
C ALA A 71 11.92 -13.38 -2.70
N GLN A 72 12.01 -13.00 -3.98
CA GLN A 72 11.64 -11.67 -4.45
C GLN A 72 10.16 -11.38 -4.19
N LYS A 73 9.28 -12.38 -4.38
CA LYS A 73 7.87 -12.24 -4.04
C LYS A 73 7.66 -11.93 -2.56
N GLU A 74 8.35 -12.63 -1.65
CA GLU A 74 8.29 -12.30 -0.22
C GLU A 74 8.79 -10.88 0.08
N PHE A 75 9.87 -10.43 -0.57
CA PHE A 75 10.37 -9.06 -0.40
C PHE A 75 9.39 -8.00 -0.88
N VAL A 76 8.85 -8.14 -2.09
CA VAL A 76 7.85 -7.22 -2.66
C VAL A 76 6.60 -7.17 -1.79
N VAL A 77 6.12 -8.33 -1.31
CA VAL A 77 4.95 -8.40 -0.43
C VAL A 77 5.25 -7.80 0.94
N SER A 78 6.46 -7.97 1.49
CA SER A 78 6.83 -7.35 2.76
C SER A 78 6.81 -5.82 2.68
N TRP A 79 7.32 -5.24 1.58
CA TRP A 79 7.24 -3.80 1.34
C TRP A 79 5.81 -3.35 1.12
N GLY A 80 5.08 -4.01 0.21
CA GLY A 80 3.71 -3.67 -0.12
C GLY A 80 2.77 -3.70 1.08
N LEU A 81 2.82 -4.76 1.88
CA LEU A 81 2.02 -4.90 3.09
C LEU A 81 2.40 -3.85 4.14
N PHE A 82 3.70 -3.53 4.30
CA PHE A 82 4.15 -2.44 5.17
C PHE A 82 3.54 -1.09 4.73
N ARG A 83 3.49 -0.79 3.43
CA ARG A 83 2.86 0.45 2.91
C ARG A 83 1.37 0.50 3.19
N VAL A 84 0.64 -0.57 2.88
CA VAL A 84 -0.82 -0.65 3.09
C VAL A 84 -1.15 -0.54 4.58
N MET A 85 -0.41 -1.23 5.45
CA MET A 85 -0.62 -1.13 6.89
C MET A 85 -0.34 0.28 7.42
N ASN A 86 0.69 0.98 6.95
CA ASN A 86 0.90 2.38 7.36
C ASN A 86 -0.23 3.30 6.88
N ALA A 87 -0.80 3.07 5.69
CA ALA A 87 -1.97 3.81 5.22
C ALA A 87 -3.21 3.54 6.11
N LEU A 88 -3.45 2.29 6.49
CA LEU A 88 -4.54 1.94 7.42
C LEU A 88 -4.32 2.53 8.82
N LYS A 89 -3.09 2.46 9.34
CA LYS A 89 -2.72 3.10 10.60
C LYS A 89 -3.11 4.59 10.57
N PHE A 90 -2.71 5.30 9.51
CA PHE A 90 -3.04 6.72 9.34
C PHE A 90 -4.55 6.97 9.30
N LEU A 91 -5.32 6.16 8.55
CA LEU A 91 -6.78 6.29 8.51
C LEU A 91 -7.41 6.07 9.90
N HIS A 92 -6.98 5.04 10.62
CA HIS A 92 -7.50 4.71 11.94
C HIS A 92 -7.18 5.82 12.95
N GLU A 93 -5.97 6.40 12.90
CA GLU A 93 -5.58 7.59 13.68
C GLU A 93 -6.43 8.83 13.33
N ALA A 94 -6.85 8.95 12.07
CA ALA A 94 -7.79 9.97 11.60
C ALA A 94 -9.27 9.62 11.87
N ASN A 95 -9.55 8.56 12.64
CA ASN A 95 -10.90 8.08 12.97
C ASN A 95 -11.74 7.65 11.75
N LEU A 96 -11.10 7.08 10.72
CA LEU A 96 -11.71 6.54 9.51
C LEU A 96 -11.42 5.04 9.34
N SER A 97 -12.40 4.27 8.87
CA SER A 97 -12.25 2.86 8.44
C SER A 97 -12.41 2.78 6.92
N HIS A 98 -11.58 2.01 6.22
CA HIS A 98 -11.59 1.98 4.77
C HIS A 98 -12.74 1.14 4.18
N GLU A 99 -13.06 0.02 4.82
CA GLU A 99 -14.18 -0.89 4.49
C GLU A 99 -14.12 -1.56 3.10
N ASN A 100 -13.01 -1.44 2.35
CA ASN A 100 -12.84 -2.05 1.02
C ASN A 100 -11.39 -2.48 0.71
N VAL A 101 -10.54 -2.61 1.72
CA VAL A 101 -9.08 -2.79 1.58
C VAL A 101 -8.70 -3.87 0.57
N ARG A 102 -9.41 -5.01 0.58
CA ARG A 102 -9.10 -6.16 -0.27
C ARG A 102 -9.11 -5.83 -1.77
N ARG A 103 -9.97 -4.90 -2.21
CA ARG A 103 -10.16 -4.57 -3.64
C ARG A 103 -9.53 -3.24 -4.04
N SER A 104 -8.77 -2.67 -3.13
CA SER A 104 -8.37 -1.27 -3.16
C SER A 104 -6.87 -1.06 -3.25
N ILE A 105 -6.10 -2.11 -3.56
CA ILE A 105 -4.64 -2.02 -3.65
C ILE A 105 -4.19 -1.95 -5.09
N TYR A 106 -3.47 -0.87 -5.39
CA TYR A 106 -2.86 -0.60 -6.69
C TYR A 106 -1.35 -0.42 -6.52
N VAL A 107 -0.58 -0.71 -7.57
CA VAL A 107 0.88 -0.70 -7.54
C VAL A 107 1.40 0.27 -8.60
N THR A 108 2.29 1.17 -8.19
CA THR A 108 2.96 2.13 -9.09
C THR A 108 4.05 1.43 -9.90
N ALA A 109 4.62 2.12 -10.90
CA ALA A 109 5.76 1.59 -11.66
C ALA A 109 7.02 1.33 -10.80
N GLY A 110 7.13 1.98 -9.63
CA GLY A 110 8.22 1.78 -8.68
C GLY A 110 7.93 0.72 -7.61
N GLY A 111 6.86 -0.08 -7.78
CA GLY A 111 6.50 -1.16 -6.86
C GLY A 111 5.82 -0.71 -5.57
N ASP A 112 5.41 0.57 -5.46
CA ASP A 112 4.72 1.06 -4.27
C ASP A 112 3.25 0.67 -4.27
N TRP A 113 2.82 -0.05 -3.23
CA TRP A 113 1.42 -0.38 -3.02
C TRP A 113 0.70 0.83 -2.44
N LYS A 114 -0.41 1.22 -3.07
CA LYS A 114 -1.25 2.37 -2.75
C LYS A 114 -2.65 1.89 -2.42
N LEU A 115 -3.23 2.48 -1.38
CA LEU A 115 -4.62 2.28 -0.99
C LEU A 115 -5.51 3.29 -1.74
N ALA A 116 -6.54 2.81 -2.42
CA ALA A 116 -7.49 3.59 -3.23
C ALA A 116 -8.95 3.15 -2.94
N GLY A 117 -9.95 3.66 -3.64
CA GLY A 117 -11.34 3.21 -3.42
C GLY A 117 -11.91 3.61 -2.06
N PHE A 118 -11.77 4.90 -1.73
CA PHE A 118 -12.27 5.51 -0.50
C PHE A 118 -13.79 5.79 -0.53
N ASP A 119 -14.50 5.20 -1.49
CA ASP A 119 -15.94 5.33 -1.63
C ASP A 119 -16.71 4.71 -0.44
N ARG A 120 -16.15 3.66 0.17
CA ARG A 120 -16.80 2.95 1.28
C ARG A 120 -16.37 3.40 2.67
N VAL A 121 -15.59 4.46 2.78
CA VAL A 121 -15.03 4.88 4.06
C VAL A 121 -16.14 5.25 5.05
N THR A 122 -15.99 4.76 6.29
CA THR A 122 -16.90 5.07 7.40
C THR A 122 -16.14 5.62 8.60
N GLN A 123 -16.88 6.08 9.61
CA GLN A 123 -16.28 6.39 10.91
C GLN A 123 -15.62 5.15 11.50
N PHE A 124 -14.40 5.31 12.02
CA PHE A 124 -13.68 4.23 12.66
C PHE A 124 -14.35 3.83 13.97
N SER A 125 -14.54 2.53 14.15
CA SER A 125 -15.05 1.93 15.39
C SER A 125 -14.21 0.74 15.84
N SER A 126 -13.63 0.02 14.89
CA SER A 126 -12.78 -1.14 15.13
C SER A 126 -11.92 -1.41 13.90
N PRO A 127 -10.67 -1.85 14.05
CA PRO A 127 -9.82 -2.21 12.91
C PRO A 127 -10.20 -3.57 12.30
N ARG A 128 -11.15 -4.29 12.89
CA ARG A 128 -11.51 -5.66 12.50
C ARG A 128 -11.88 -5.79 11.03
N SER A 129 -12.72 -4.90 10.49
CA SER A 129 -13.18 -5.00 9.10
C SER A 129 -12.00 -4.89 8.14
N ASP A 130 -11.22 -3.81 8.24
CA ASP A 130 -10.04 -3.56 7.43
C ASP A 130 -8.99 -4.67 7.57
N LEU A 131 -8.71 -5.13 8.79
CA LEU A 131 -7.73 -6.19 9.04
C LEU A 131 -8.18 -7.55 8.52
N ASN A 132 -9.46 -7.91 8.67
CA ASN A 132 -10.00 -9.16 8.12
C ASN A 132 -9.92 -9.15 6.58
N GLN A 133 -10.21 -8.01 5.94
CA GLN A 133 -10.06 -7.85 4.49
C GLN A 133 -8.61 -7.91 4.03
N LEU A 134 -7.69 -7.28 4.78
CA LEU A 134 -6.25 -7.34 4.53
C LEU A 134 -5.70 -8.76 4.68
N ALA A 135 -6.19 -9.54 5.65
CA ALA A 135 -5.85 -10.95 5.78
C ALA A 135 -6.24 -11.77 4.55
N ILE A 136 -7.47 -11.60 4.04
CA ILE A 136 -7.91 -12.29 2.83
C ILE A 136 -7.01 -11.90 1.64
N LEU A 137 -6.73 -10.61 1.47
CA LEU A 137 -5.82 -10.14 0.42
C LEU A 137 -4.43 -10.78 0.54
N LEU A 138 -3.88 -10.82 1.75
CA LEU A 138 -2.57 -11.44 2.02
C LEU A 138 -2.58 -12.93 1.66
N TRP A 139 -3.67 -13.63 1.96
CA TRP A 139 -3.83 -15.03 1.56
C TRP A 139 -3.88 -15.18 0.03
N GLU A 140 -4.63 -14.32 -0.67
CA GLU A 140 -4.77 -14.33 -2.14
C GLU A 140 -3.43 -14.12 -2.85
N VAL A 141 -2.59 -13.23 -2.31
CA VAL A 141 -1.24 -12.97 -2.85
C VAL A 141 -0.40 -14.25 -2.94
N PHE A 142 -0.54 -15.20 -2.00
CA PHE A 142 0.25 -16.45 -1.99
C PHE A 142 -0.50 -17.66 -2.56
N ASN A 143 -1.83 -17.66 -2.52
CA ASN A 143 -2.65 -18.81 -2.90
C ASN A 143 -3.46 -18.60 -4.20
N GLY A 144 -3.39 -17.41 -4.79
CA GLY A 144 -4.13 -17.00 -5.99
C GLY A 144 -5.36 -16.15 -5.67
N PHE A 145 -5.63 -15.16 -6.51
CA PHE A 145 -6.78 -14.26 -6.39
C PHE A 145 -8.08 -14.99 -6.77
N LYS A 146 -9.10 -14.93 -5.90
CA LYS A 146 -10.37 -15.65 -6.10
C LYS A 146 -11.56 -14.82 -5.64
N GLU A 147 -12.48 -14.54 -6.56
CA GLU A 147 -13.66 -13.72 -6.28
C GLU A 147 -14.59 -14.31 -5.20
N GLY A 148 -14.71 -15.64 -5.12
CA GLY A 148 -15.65 -16.31 -4.21
C GLY A 148 -15.25 -16.38 -2.73
N ILE A 149 -14.02 -16.02 -2.37
CA ILE A 149 -13.59 -16.07 -0.97
C ILE A 149 -14.25 -14.95 -0.20
N THR A 150 -14.90 -15.25 0.92
CA THR A 150 -15.57 -14.25 1.77
C THR A 150 -15.07 -14.28 3.21
N LYS A 151 -14.24 -15.28 3.56
CA LYS A 151 -13.67 -15.50 4.89
C LYS A 151 -12.24 -16.01 4.75
N ALA A 152 -11.45 -15.82 5.81
CA ALA A 152 -10.09 -16.33 5.86
C ALA A 152 -10.04 -17.87 5.77
N GLU A 153 -9.12 -18.39 4.95
CA GLU A 153 -8.85 -19.82 4.79
C GLU A 153 -7.58 -20.23 5.57
N ALA A 154 -7.24 -21.53 5.57
CA ALA A 154 -5.97 -21.99 6.13
C ALA A 154 -4.77 -21.39 5.35
N PRO A 155 -3.61 -21.12 5.99
CA PRO A 155 -2.52 -20.35 5.37
C PRO A 155 -1.99 -20.87 4.02
N GLY A 156 -2.09 -22.18 3.76
CA GLY A 156 -1.71 -22.76 2.46
C GLY A 156 -0.24 -22.49 2.11
N ARG A 157 0.00 -21.80 0.99
CA ARG A 157 1.34 -21.47 0.46
C ARG A 157 1.98 -20.23 1.12
N MET A 158 1.36 -19.67 2.17
CA MET A 158 1.92 -18.51 2.86
C MET A 158 3.22 -18.86 3.61
N PRO A 159 4.25 -18.00 3.55
CA PRO A 159 5.46 -18.13 4.35
C PRO A 159 5.17 -18.24 5.85
N GLN A 160 5.89 -19.11 6.56
CA GLN A 160 5.69 -19.35 7.99
C GLN A 160 5.76 -18.07 8.84
N LYS A 161 6.66 -17.14 8.46
CA LYS A 161 6.83 -15.84 9.13
C LYS A 161 5.58 -14.95 9.11
N LEU A 162 4.62 -15.23 8.22
CA LEU A 162 3.36 -14.49 8.12
C LEU A 162 2.21 -15.14 8.87
N HIS A 163 2.36 -16.38 9.37
CA HIS A 163 1.22 -17.13 9.94
C HIS A 163 0.64 -16.45 11.17
N ASP A 164 1.50 -15.91 12.05
CA ASP A 164 1.04 -15.22 13.27
C ASP A 164 0.32 -13.91 12.94
N LEU A 165 0.90 -13.09 12.04
CA LEU A 165 0.27 -11.88 11.55
C LEU A 165 -1.08 -12.19 10.89
N TYR A 166 -1.11 -13.18 10.01
CA TYR A 166 -2.32 -13.62 9.33
C TYR A 166 -3.40 -14.05 10.34
N LYS A 167 -3.06 -14.86 11.34
CA LYS A 167 -4.00 -15.29 12.39
C LYS A 167 -4.54 -14.11 13.21
N LYS A 168 -3.69 -13.15 13.58
CA LYS A 168 -4.12 -11.94 14.30
C LYS A 168 -5.10 -11.11 13.48
N MET A 169 -4.85 -10.98 12.17
CA MET A 169 -5.70 -10.20 11.26
C MET A 169 -6.96 -10.92 10.79
N ALA A 170 -6.94 -12.26 10.65
CA ALA A 170 -8.01 -13.05 10.05
C ALA A 170 -9.18 -13.38 10.99
N THR A 171 -8.99 -13.22 12.30
CA THR A 171 -9.95 -13.66 13.33
C THR A 171 -10.72 -12.48 13.91
N PRO A 172 -11.84 -12.71 14.63
CA PRO A 172 -12.52 -11.66 15.39
C PRO A 172 -11.64 -10.96 16.43
N ALA A 173 -10.53 -11.59 16.84
CA ALA A 173 -9.55 -11.00 17.75
C ALA A 173 -8.88 -9.75 17.18
N ALA A 174 -8.92 -9.55 15.84
CA ALA A 174 -8.47 -8.34 15.19
C ALA A 174 -9.16 -7.07 15.74
N ALA A 175 -10.36 -7.18 16.35
CA ALA A 175 -11.01 -6.05 17.00
C ALA A 175 -10.25 -5.49 18.22
N ARG A 176 -9.31 -6.26 18.79
CA ARG A 176 -8.58 -5.94 20.03
C ARG A 176 -7.09 -5.65 19.80
N THR A 177 -6.69 -5.43 18.56
CA THR A 177 -5.32 -5.05 18.19
C THR A 177 -5.34 -3.69 17.50
N SER A 178 -4.17 -3.14 17.22
CA SER A 178 -4.02 -1.94 16.40
C SER A 178 -3.09 -2.22 15.23
N VAL A 179 -3.30 -1.54 14.10
CA VAL A 179 -2.40 -1.66 12.95
C VAL A 179 -0.98 -1.20 13.31
N SER A 180 -0.87 -0.19 14.18
CA SER A 180 0.41 0.32 14.68
C SER A 180 1.21 -0.76 15.42
N ASP A 181 0.57 -1.51 16.34
CA ASP A 181 1.22 -2.58 17.10
C ASP A 181 1.66 -3.73 16.18
N LEU A 182 0.81 -4.12 15.22
CA LEU A 182 1.15 -5.16 14.25
C LEU A 182 2.35 -4.77 13.37
N ILE A 183 2.43 -3.50 12.93
CA ILE A 183 3.60 -2.99 12.20
C ILE A 183 4.84 -3.08 13.08
N LYS A 184 4.75 -2.64 14.34
CA LYS A 184 5.87 -2.66 15.28
C LYS A 184 6.39 -4.09 15.47
N GLU A 185 5.53 -5.05 15.79
CA GLU A 185 5.87 -6.47 15.92
C GLU A 185 6.54 -7.00 14.64
N CYS A 186 6.01 -6.67 13.46
CA CYS A 186 6.57 -7.14 12.19
C CYS A 186 7.93 -6.49 11.85
N ARG A 187 8.30 -5.38 12.50
CA ARG A 187 9.60 -4.71 12.38
C ARG A 187 10.61 -5.11 13.46
N GLU A 188 10.21 -5.93 14.42
CA GLU A 188 11.14 -6.54 15.39
C GLU A 188 12.05 -7.59 14.73
N ARG A 189 13.07 -8.05 15.46
CA ARG A 189 14.04 -9.03 14.96
C ARG A 189 13.34 -10.32 14.54
N GLY A 190 13.48 -10.70 13.29
CA GLY A 190 12.84 -11.89 12.71
C GLY A 190 11.42 -11.67 12.18
N GLY A 191 10.86 -10.47 12.38
CA GLY A 191 9.58 -10.08 11.82
C GLY A 191 9.60 -9.95 10.29
N PHE A 192 8.44 -10.08 9.66
CA PHE A 192 8.33 -10.14 8.19
C PHE A 192 8.76 -8.84 7.50
N PHE A 193 8.53 -7.68 8.13
CA PHE A 193 8.96 -6.39 7.58
C PHE A 193 10.42 -6.08 7.91
N LYS A 194 11.05 -6.77 8.86
CA LYS A 194 12.46 -6.55 9.20
C LYS A 194 13.37 -7.36 8.28
N ASN A 195 13.65 -6.80 7.11
CA ASN A 195 14.50 -7.41 6.10
C ASN A 195 15.25 -6.34 5.28
N LYS A 196 16.33 -6.75 4.60
CA LYS A 196 17.21 -5.86 3.83
C LYS A 196 16.51 -5.08 2.72
N PHE A 197 15.45 -5.65 2.13
CA PHE A 197 14.66 -5.00 1.09
C PHE A 197 13.90 -3.79 1.66
N VAL A 198 13.10 -4.01 2.69
CA VAL A 198 12.33 -2.94 3.36
C VAL A 198 13.26 -1.89 3.96
N ASP A 199 14.35 -2.31 4.61
CA ASP A 199 15.31 -1.39 5.22
C ASP A 199 15.99 -0.49 4.17
N THR A 200 16.35 -1.04 3.02
CA THR A 200 16.93 -0.26 1.91
C THR A 200 15.94 0.75 1.35
N LEU A 201 14.69 0.34 1.12
CA LEU A 201 13.66 1.25 0.58
C LEU A 201 13.29 2.37 1.57
N LEU A 202 13.23 2.08 2.88
CA LEU A 202 13.06 3.11 3.90
C LEU A 202 14.22 4.11 3.91
N PHE A 203 15.46 3.63 3.82
CA PHE A 203 16.63 4.51 3.75
C PHE A 203 16.57 5.42 2.52
N LEU A 204 16.16 4.89 1.36
CA LEU A 204 16.01 5.66 0.12
C LEU A 204 14.90 6.72 0.19
N GLU A 205 13.84 6.49 0.96
CA GLU A 205 12.77 7.47 1.15
C GLU A 205 13.25 8.70 1.93
N GLU A 206 14.17 8.51 2.87
CA GLU A 206 14.76 9.56 3.68
C GLU A 206 16.15 10.00 3.19
N PHE A 207 16.59 9.55 2.01
CA PHE A 207 17.98 9.67 1.55
C PHE A 207 18.53 11.11 1.58
N GLN A 208 17.70 12.08 1.22
CA GLN A 208 18.07 13.51 1.21
C GLN A 208 18.35 14.06 2.61
N LEU A 209 17.80 13.43 3.65
CA LEU A 209 17.97 13.79 5.06
C LEU A 209 19.16 13.05 5.71
N LYS A 210 19.79 12.10 5.02
CA LYS A 210 20.90 11.30 5.56
C LYS A 210 22.25 11.99 5.43
N GLU A 211 23.11 11.73 6.40
CA GLU A 211 24.46 12.28 6.45
C GLU A 211 25.46 11.44 5.63
N SER A 212 26.60 12.02 5.30
CA SER A 212 27.61 11.36 4.45
C SER A 212 28.17 10.06 5.07
N ASN A 213 28.29 10.00 6.39
CA ASN A 213 28.73 8.83 7.14
C ASN A 213 27.71 7.67 7.13
N GLU A 214 26.42 7.96 6.92
CA GLU A 214 25.37 6.95 6.73
C GLU A 214 25.28 6.50 5.26
N LYS A 215 25.46 7.43 4.32
CA LYS A 215 25.35 7.19 2.87
C LYS A 215 26.42 6.23 2.33
N GLN A 216 27.67 6.38 2.77
CA GLN A 216 28.78 5.53 2.31
C GLN A 216 28.56 4.02 2.58
N PRO A 217 28.30 3.57 3.84
CA PRO A 217 28.04 2.16 4.10
C PRO A 217 26.73 1.68 3.43
N PHE A 218 25.73 2.55 3.29
CA PHE A 218 24.51 2.22 2.55
C PHE A 218 24.79 1.87 1.09
N PHE A 219 25.62 2.63 0.38
CA PHE A 219 25.93 2.34 -1.03
C PHE A 219 26.69 1.04 -1.24
N VAL A 220 27.60 0.70 -0.31
CA VAL A 220 28.29 -0.60 -0.31
C VAL A 220 27.26 -1.72 -0.15
N HIS A 221 26.39 -1.60 0.86
CA HIS A 221 25.33 -2.58 1.10
C HIS A 221 24.37 -2.72 -0.08
N LEU A 222 23.93 -1.60 -0.67
CA LEU A 222 23.03 -1.60 -1.82
C LEU A 222 23.66 -2.36 -2.99
N ARG A 223 24.92 -2.07 -3.33
CA ARG A 223 25.64 -2.72 -4.43
C ARG A 223 25.73 -4.24 -4.25
N GLU A 224 25.99 -4.70 -3.04
CA GLU A 224 26.10 -6.13 -2.70
C GLU A 224 24.75 -6.86 -2.74
N ASN A 225 23.63 -6.13 -2.74
CA ASN A 225 22.29 -6.69 -2.62
C ASN A 225 21.36 -6.23 -3.75
N LEU A 226 21.88 -5.74 -4.88
CA LEU A 226 21.04 -5.27 -5.99
C LEU A 226 20.17 -6.38 -6.61
N ASP A 227 20.63 -7.63 -6.54
CA ASP A 227 20.00 -8.82 -7.10
C ASP A 227 18.63 -9.16 -6.49
N ILE A 228 18.38 -8.69 -5.26
CA ILE A 228 17.10 -8.94 -4.59
C ILE A 228 15.98 -8.03 -5.10
N PHE A 229 16.30 -6.94 -5.78
CA PHE A 229 15.33 -5.97 -6.28
C PHE A 229 14.85 -6.38 -7.66
N PRO A 230 13.53 -6.48 -7.87
CA PRO A 230 12.98 -6.64 -9.21
C PRO A 230 13.33 -5.44 -10.10
N ASP A 231 13.41 -5.66 -11.41
CA ASP A 231 13.89 -4.69 -12.39
C ASP A 231 13.13 -3.36 -12.35
N ASP A 232 11.82 -3.40 -12.14
CA ASP A 232 10.98 -2.21 -12.07
C ASP A 232 11.30 -1.35 -10.84
N ILE A 233 11.49 -1.96 -9.67
CA ILE A 233 11.88 -1.26 -8.44
C ILE A 233 13.30 -0.71 -8.58
N ALA A 234 14.23 -1.50 -9.12
CA ALA A 234 15.59 -1.04 -9.39
C ALA A 234 15.59 0.18 -10.34
N LYS A 235 14.82 0.13 -11.43
CA LYS A 235 14.78 1.16 -12.46
C LYS A 235 14.00 2.41 -12.07
N TYR A 236 12.82 2.25 -11.48
CA TYR A 236 11.87 3.35 -11.27
C TYR A 236 11.90 3.91 -9.84
N LYS A 237 12.45 3.17 -8.86
CA LYS A 237 12.53 3.62 -7.46
C LYS A 237 13.96 3.84 -6.97
N ILE A 238 14.87 2.89 -7.21
CA ILE A 238 16.26 2.99 -6.71
C ILE A 238 17.10 3.93 -7.58
N LEU A 239 17.17 3.66 -8.89
CA LEU A 239 18.03 4.40 -9.82
C LEU A 239 17.82 5.94 -9.73
N PRO A 240 16.59 6.48 -9.71
CA PRO A 240 16.38 7.92 -9.65
C PRO A 240 16.90 8.58 -8.36
N LYS A 241 17.03 7.82 -7.26
CA LYS A 241 17.49 8.34 -5.96
C LYS A 241 19.01 8.32 -5.82
N ILE A 242 19.70 7.46 -6.56
CA ILE A 242 21.15 7.29 -6.46
C ILE A 242 21.93 8.13 -7.48
N ILE A 243 21.28 8.63 -8.53
CA ILE A 243 21.88 9.49 -9.57
C ILE A 243 21.68 10.99 -9.32
N GLN A 244 20.93 11.35 -8.27
CA GLN A 244 20.73 12.73 -7.81
C GLN A 244 21.83 13.11 -6.81
#